data_AF-A0AAV0JP72-F1
#
_entry.id   AF-A0AAV0JP72-F1
#
_cell.length_a   1.000
_cell.length_b   1.000
_cell.length_c   1.000
_cell.angle_alpha   90.00
_cell.angle_beta   90.00
_cell.angle_gamma   90.00
#
_symmetry.space_group_name_H-M   'P 1'
#
loop_
_entity.id
_entity.type
_entity.pdbx_description
1 polymer ?
#
loop_
_entity_poly.entity_id
_entity_poly.type
_entity_poly.pdbx_seq_one_letter_code
_entity_poly.pdbx_strand_id
1 'polypeptide(L)' 'MVVKVYGPLQAACPQRVLACLLEKEVDFQVVPVDLESGHHKRPDFLAKQVLCFFLSLLSQFFL' A
#
# COMPACT_ATOMS: atom_id res chain seq x y z
N MET A 1 1.34 -13.97 -11.73
CA MET A 1 1.16 -12.49 -11.70
C MET A 1 1.73 -12.00 -10.39
N VAL A 2 2.70 -11.09 -10.40
CA VAL A 2 3.34 -10.58 -9.17
C VAL A 2 2.58 -9.35 -8.68
N VAL A 3 2.21 -9.31 -7.41
CA VAL A 3 1.49 -8.18 -6.81
C VAL A 3 2.46 -7.04 -6.56
N LYS A 4 2.12 -5.82 -6.99
CA LYS A 4 2.96 -4.63 -6.73
C LYS A 4 2.33 -3.78 -5.63
N VAL A 5 3.05 -3.61 -4.53
CA VAL A 5 2.66 -2.75 -3.42
C VAL A 5 3.41 -1.43 -3.53
N TYR A 6 2.68 -0.33 -3.69
CA TYR A 6 3.24 1.01 -3.80
C TYR A 6 3.15 1.72 -2.46
N GLY A 7 4.30 2.11 -1.89
CA GLY A 7 4.33 2.86 -0.65
C GLY A 7 5.67 2.79 0.06
N PRO A 8 5.89 3.66 1.06
CA PRO A 8 7.11 3.62 1.88
C PRO A 8 7.07 2.42 2.83
N LEU A 9 8.18 1.69 2.93
CA LEU A 9 8.31 0.50 3.78
C LEU A 9 8.10 0.79 5.27
N GLN A 10 8.39 2.02 5.69
CA GLN A 10 8.32 2.44 7.09
C GLN A 10 6.91 2.90 7.52
N ALA A 11 5.96 3.06 6.59
CA ALA A 11 4.61 3.43 6.98
C ALA A 11 3.81 2.20 7.44
N ALA A 12 3.04 2.37 8.50
CA ALA A 12 2.23 1.31 9.09
C ALA A 12 1.20 0.72 8.09
N CYS A 13 0.64 1.54 7.20
CA CYS A 13 -0.38 1.10 6.23
C CYS A 13 0.13 0.03 5.25
N PRO A 14 1.19 0.26 4.47
CA PRO A 14 1.75 -0.76 3.59
C PRO A 14 2.32 -1.96 4.36
N GLN A 15 2.90 -1.77 5.55
CA GLN A 15 3.39 -2.90 6.36
C GLN A 15 2.31 -3.93 6.68
N ARG A 16 1.08 -3.51 6.98
CA ARG A 16 -0.05 -4.44 7.20
C ARG A 16 -0.38 -5.25 5.95
N VAL A 17 -0.41 -4.59 4.79
CA VAL A 17 -0.66 -5.27 3.51
C VAL A 17 0.44 -6.29 3.21
N LEU A 18 1.70 -5.93 3.47
CA LEU A 18 2.84 -6.82 3.30
C LEU A 18 2.77 -8.02 4.24
N ALA A 19 2.39 -7.82 5.51
CA ALA A 19 2.18 -8.91 6.46
C ALA A 19 1.10 -9.89 5.96
N CYS A 20 -0.04 -9.40 5.48
CA CYS A 20 -1.08 -10.27 4.92
C CYS A 20 -0.60 -11.01 3.65
N LEU A 21 0.18 -10.36 2.78
CA LEU A 21 0.72 -11.02 1.58
C LEU A 21 1.74 -12.11 1.95
N LEU A 22 2.53 -11.89 2.99
CA LEU A 22 3.44 -12.89 3.56
C LEU A 22 2.67 -14.08 4.15
N GLU A 23 1.63 -13.83 4.95
CA GLU A 23 0.76 -14.88 5.53
C GLU A 23 0.05 -15.73 4.46
N LYS A 24 -0.19 -15.15 3.28
CA LYS A 24 -0.83 -15.83 2.15
C LYS A 24 0.16 -16.44 1.17
N GLU A 25 1.47 -16.37 1.45
CA GLU A 25 2.55 -16.88 0.59
C GLU A 25 2.45 -16.39 -0.87
N VAL A 26 2.05 -15.13 -1.06
CA VAL A 26 1.90 -14.52 -2.40
C VAL A 26 3.18 -13.82 -2.80
N ASP A 27 3.64 -14.04 -4.04
CA ASP A 27 4.76 -13.28 -4.59
C ASP A 27 4.37 -11.80 -4.79
N PHE A 28 5.07 -10.91 -4.09
CA PHE A 28 4.89 -9.47 -4.21
C PHE A 28 6.21 -8.73 -4.38
N GLN A 29 6.10 -7.53 -4.95
CA GLN A 29 7.20 -6.58 -5.10
C GLN A 29 6.81 -5.24 -4.49
N VAL A 30 7.71 -4.68 -3.70
CA VAL A 30 7.49 -3.36 -3.10
C VAL A 30 8.15 -2.28 -3.94
N VAL A 31 7.34 -1.29 -4.32
CA VAL A 31 7.80 -0.11 -5.04
C VAL A 31 7.82 1.06 -4.04
N PRO A 32 9.01 1.54 -3.63
CA PRO A 32 9.10 2.67 -2.72
C PRO A 32 8.50 3.91 -3.38
N VAL A 33 7.70 4.66 -2.62
CA VAL A 33 7.09 5.92 -3.06
C VAL A 33 7.47 6.99 -2.05
N ASP A 34 8.10 8.05 -2.53
CA ASP A 34 8.40 9.21 -1.69
C ASP A 34 7.12 9.98 -1.37
N LEU A 35 6.80 10.04 -0.09
CA LEU A 35 5.70 10.86 0.40
C LEU A 35 6.10 12.32 0.55
N GLU A 36 7.35 12.59 0.93
CA GLU A 36 7.87 13.94 1.15
C GLU A 36 7.91 14.77 -0.13
N SER A 37 8.31 14.16 -1.25
CA SER A 37 8.32 14.82 -2.56
C SER A 37 6.93 14.96 -3.19
N GLY A 38 5.88 14.46 -2.53
CA GLY A 38 4.52 14.49 -3.06
C GLY A 38 4.27 13.54 -4.22
N HIS A 39 5.14 12.53 -4.44
CA HIS A 39 5.04 11.60 -5.57
C HIS A 39 3.69 10.87 -5.64
N HIS A 40 3.11 10.57 -4.48
CA HIS A 40 1.78 9.97 -4.32
C HIS A 40 0.61 10.83 -4.85
N LYS A 41 0.83 12.13 -5.09
CA LYS A 41 -0.19 13.06 -5.64
C LYS A 41 -0.13 13.16 -7.16
N ARG A 42 0.86 12.52 -7.82
CA ARG A 42 0.95 12.53 -9.28
C ARG A 42 -0.26 11.79 -9.88
N PRO A 43 -0.74 12.23 -11.05
CA PRO A 43 -1.91 11.63 -11.70
C PRO A 43 -1.78 10.11 -11.90
N ASP A 44 -0.56 9.61 -12.14
CA ASP A 44 -0.28 8.18 -12.27
C ASP A 44 -0.57 7.36 -11.01
N PHE A 45 -0.46 7.97 -9.82
CA PHE A 45 -0.77 7.33 -8.53
C PHE A 45 -2.21 7.57 -8.12
N LEU A 46 -2.77 8.72 -8.45
CA LEU A 46 -4.20 9.01 -8.22
C LEU A 46 -5.10 8.05 -9.00
N ALA A 47 -4.70 7.65 -10.21
CA ALA A 47 -5.41 6.62 -10.97
C ALA A 47 -5.42 5.25 -10.27
N LYS A 48 -4.39 4.93 -9.47
CA LYS A 48 -4.29 3.68 -8.71
C LYS A 48 -4.96 3.76 -7.34
N GLN A 49 -4.98 4.95 -6.74
CA GLN A 49 -5.48 5.18 -5.39
C GLN A 49 -6.51 6.32 -5.40
N VAL A 50 -7.73 5.97 -5.79
CA VAL A 50 -8.85 6.93 -5.93
C VAL A 50 -9.50 7.27 -4.58
N LEU A 51 -9.34 6.41 -3.55
CA LEU A 51 -9.94 6.62 -2.23
C LEU A 51 -9.11 5.93 -1.12
N CYS A 52 -8.12 6.64 -0.57
CA CYS A 52 -7.26 6.12 0.51
C CYS A 52 -7.99 5.98 1.88
N PHE A 53 -9.18 6.56 2.04
CA PHE A 53 -9.83 6.66 3.35
C PHE A 53 -10.57 5.38 3.78
N PHE A 54 -11.01 4.53 2.85
CA PHE A 54 -11.92 3.42 3.17
C PHE A 54 -11.22 2.14 3.66
N LEU A 55 -10.00 1.86 3.18
CA LEU A 55 -9.22 0.67 3.58
C LEU A 55 -8.62 0.75 4.99
N SER A 56 -8.40 1.97 5.52
CA SER A 56 -8.00 2.17 6.91
C SER A 56 -9.08 1.69 7.89
N LEU A 57 -10.37 1.93 7.57
CA LEU A 57 -11.47 1.50 8.44
C LEU A 57 -11.65 -0.02 8.47
N LEU A 58 -11.48 -0.69 7.32
CA LEU A 58 -11.55 -2.16 7.23
C LEU A 58 -10.38 -2.84 7.97
N SER A 59 -9.20 -2.23 7.97
CA SER A 59 -8.05 -2.72 8.75
C SER A 59 -8.21 -2.52 10.26
N GLN A 60 -9.03 -1.57 10.72
CA GLN A 60 -9.30 -1.39 12.16
C GLN A 60 -10.33 -2.41 12.69
N PHE A 61 -11.01 -3.14 11.81
CA PHE A 61 -12.00 -4.16 12.18
C PHE A 61 -11.45 -5.60 12.19
N PHE A 62 -10.18 -5.80 11.83
CA PHE A 62 -9.52 -7.10 11.78
C PHE A 62 -8.44 -7.28 12.87
N LEU A 63 -8.45 -6.45 13.91
CA LEU A 63 -7.74 -6.68 15.17
C LEU A 63 -8.67 -6.43 16.37
#